data_AF-A0A2H5YYH1-F1
#
_entry.id   AF-A0A2H5YYH1-F1
#
_cell.length_a   1.000
_cell.length_b   1.000
_cell.length_c   1.000
_cell.angle_alpha   90.00
_cell.angle_beta   90.00
_cell.angle_gamma   90.00
#
_symmetry.space_group_name_H-M   'P 1'
#
loop_
_entity.id
_entity.type
_entity.pdbx_description
1 polymer ?
#
loop_
_entity_poly.entity_id
_entity_poly.type
_entity_poly.pdbx_seq_one_letter_code
_entity_poly.pdbx_strand_id
1 'polypeptide(L)'
;MRLRDLAARYGRRIMVWADILLHYPELVRELPDDVLLLDWHYEAQERYPSTELLGSLGRTFWVCPGTSSWNTLFPRIGNALANIRGLVRDGLAHGASGMLLTDWGDYGHYQPLSLSLYPYAAGVAVAWSGPDAAQEALDQAFAVQLLSVAPDDPAVAAIHRLGRAVTAPTLGAPNRSNSALALFDEPLAGRLIDMVDPAALEGLRTAALEALATWSRVPRPDVRHDYTFVARLVLFAAEKLRASQRIRREFRELAASRGTDRAVVLESLDRAIAVLGEQRARLAALVHEFEAVWLRHARRSEIGQTLDRFAALDARYAAALAWLTEQRQRVSSGEPFDAELHSYEAGDYRALWEEGLAELLRLVELVGFDELPADVRGFLTQAGLAAGSDGG
;
A
#
# COMPACT_ATOMS: atom_id res chain seq x y z
N MET A 1 -30.83 -21.67 5.13
CA MET A 1 -29.36 -21.51 5.14
C MET A 1 -28.86 -21.71 6.57
N ARG A 2 -28.01 -22.71 6.84
CA ARG A 2 -27.68 -23.17 8.22
C ARG A 2 -27.17 -22.06 9.14
N LEU A 3 -26.27 -21.19 8.65
CA LEU A 3 -25.71 -20.09 9.44
C LEU A 3 -26.78 -19.06 9.84
N ARG A 4 -27.69 -18.73 8.92
CA ARG A 4 -28.84 -17.86 9.17
C ARG A 4 -29.76 -18.46 10.24
N ASP A 5 -30.08 -19.74 10.13
CA ASP A 5 -30.98 -20.40 11.09
C ASP A 5 -30.36 -20.47 12.50
N LEU A 6 -29.04 -20.66 12.59
CA LEU A 6 -28.29 -20.53 13.84
C LEU A 6 -28.39 -19.11 14.41
N ALA A 7 -28.10 -18.08 13.62
CA ALA A 7 -28.15 -16.68 14.07
C ALA A 7 -29.56 -16.26 14.54
N ALA A 8 -30.59 -16.70 13.82
CA ALA A 8 -31.99 -16.42 14.15
C ALA A 8 -32.40 -16.98 15.52
N ARG A 9 -31.87 -18.13 15.95
CA ARG A 9 -32.09 -18.67 17.32
C ARG A 9 -31.61 -17.74 18.43
N TYR A 10 -30.70 -16.82 18.12
CA TYR A 10 -30.20 -15.80 19.03
C TYR A 10 -30.78 -14.39 18.75
N GLY A 11 -31.83 -14.29 17.93
CA GLY A 11 -32.43 -13.01 17.54
C GLY A 11 -31.49 -12.13 16.71
N ARG A 12 -30.53 -12.74 15.99
CA ARG A 12 -29.56 -12.03 15.16
C ARG A 12 -29.91 -12.16 13.68
N ARG A 13 -29.73 -11.07 12.95
CA ARG A 13 -29.75 -11.02 11.49
C ARG A 13 -28.31 -11.07 10.98
N ILE A 14 -28.08 -11.76 9.87
CA ILE A 14 -26.74 -11.86 9.26
C ILE A 14 -26.59 -10.87 8.10
N MET A 15 -25.33 -10.54 7.81
CA MET A 15 -24.91 -9.81 6.63
C MET A 15 -23.93 -10.69 5.84
N VAL A 16 -23.93 -10.59 4.52
CA VAL A 16 -23.06 -11.41 3.65
C VAL A 16 -22.51 -10.54 2.52
N TRP A 17 -21.22 -10.69 2.21
CA TRP A 17 -20.61 -10.08 1.02
C TRP A 17 -21.26 -10.62 -0.25
N ALA A 18 -21.69 -9.70 -1.12
CA ALA A 18 -22.58 -10.01 -2.22
C ALA A 18 -21.86 -10.45 -3.50
N ASP A 19 -20.53 -10.54 -3.49
CA ASP A 19 -19.68 -10.82 -4.64
C ASP A 19 -19.99 -12.16 -5.31
N ILE A 20 -20.39 -13.19 -4.55
CA ILE A 20 -20.87 -14.45 -5.14
C ILE A 20 -22.10 -14.20 -6.03
N LEU A 21 -23.02 -13.32 -5.62
CA LEU A 21 -24.22 -13.00 -6.40
C LEU A 21 -23.92 -12.13 -7.62
N LEU A 22 -22.76 -11.45 -7.67
CA LEU A 22 -22.32 -10.74 -8.87
C LEU A 22 -21.90 -11.72 -9.99
N HIS A 23 -21.42 -12.91 -9.62
CA HIS A 23 -21.07 -13.98 -10.56
C HIS A 23 -22.20 -14.97 -10.82
N TYR A 24 -23.06 -15.21 -9.83
CA TYR A 24 -24.14 -16.20 -9.86
C TYR A 24 -25.47 -15.59 -9.36
N PRO A 25 -26.05 -14.61 -10.10
CA PRO A 25 -27.23 -13.87 -9.66
C PRO A 25 -28.46 -14.76 -9.46
N GLU A 26 -28.55 -15.90 -10.13
CA GLU A 26 -29.63 -16.88 -9.98
C GLU A 26 -29.74 -17.46 -8.57
N LEU A 27 -28.62 -17.51 -7.82
CA LEU A 27 -28.58 -18.01 -6.44
C LEU A 27 -29.33 -17.11 -5.45
N VAL A 28 -29.72 -15.90 -5.86
CA VAL A 28 -30.51 -14.99 -5.01
C VAL A 28 -31.84 -15.59 -4.56
N ARG A 29 -32.39 -16.54 -5.35
CA ARG A 29 -33.63 -17.27 -5.03
C ARG A 29 -33.44 -18.24 -3.87
N GLU A 30 -32.22 -18.69 -3.63
CA GLU A 30 -31.87 -19.58 -2.52
C GLU A 30 -31.56 -18.81 -1.23
N LEU A 31 -31.33 -17.49 -1.34
CA LEU A 31 -31.02 -16.64 -0.21
C LEU A 31 -32.29 -16.24 0.55
N PRO A 32 -32.35 -16.43 1.88
CA PRO A 32 -33.45 -15.92 2.69
C PRO A 32 -33.58 -14.39 2.58
N ASP A 33 -34.82 -13.90 2.52
CA ASP A 33 -35.13 -12.47 2.34
C ASP A 33 -34.57 -11.56 3.45
N ASP A 34 -34.34 -12.12 4.63
CA ASP A 34 -33.81 -11.40 5.79
C ASP A 34 -32.28 -11.33 5.81
N VAL A 35 -31.57 -11.78 4.79
CA VAL A 35 -30.11 -11.55 4.69
C VAL A 35 -29.87 -10.14 4.16
N LEU A 36 -28.97 -9.39 4.81
CA LEU A 36 -28.48 -8.11 4.28
C LEU A 36 -27.26 -8.36 3.38
N LEU A 37 -27.30 -7.86 2.15
CA LEU A 37 -26.20 -7.97 1.21
C LEU A 37 -25.22 -6.79 1.36
N LEU A 38 -23.92 -7.06 1.22
CA LEU A 38 -22.85 -6.07 1.30
C LEU A 38 -22.13 -5.98 -0.05
N ASP A 39 -22.35 -4.89 -0.77
CA ASP A 39 -21.72 -4.62 -2.08
C ASP A 39 -20.42 -3.84 -1.89
N TRP A 40 -19.27 -4.51 -2.00
CA TRP A 40 -17.97 -3.89 -1.75
C TRP A 40 -17.24 -3.51 -3.02
N HIS A 41 -16.72 -2.29 -3.05
CA HIS A 41 -15.84 -1.78 -4.10
C HIS A 41 -14.86 -0.81 -3.49
N TYR A 42 -13.57 -0.98 -3.77
CA TYR A 42 -12.52 -0.16 -3.13
C TYR A 42 -11.80 0.79 -4.10
N GLU A 43 -11.94 0.59 -5.41
CA GLU A 43 -11.42 1.52 -6.40
C GLU A 43 -12.52 2.50 -6.82
N ALA A 44 -12.10 3.75 -7.06
CA ALA A 44 -12.94 4.76 -7.65
C ALA A 44 -13.27 4.39 -9.10
N GLN A 45 -14.56 4.37 -9.42
CA GLN A 45 -15.08 4.06 -10.75
C GLN A 45 -16.08 5.14 -11.19
N GLU A 46 -16.25 5.30 -12.49
CA GLU A 46 -17.27 6.19 -13.05
C GLU A 46 -18.69 5.71 -12.72
N ARG A 47 -18.89 4.39 -12.72
CA ARG A 47 -20.14 3.70 -12.38
C ARG A 47 -19.85 2.38 -11.66
N TYR A 48 -20.80 1.93 -10.84
CA TYR A 48 -20.75 0.66 -10.12
C TYR A 48 -21.92 -0.25 -10.52
N PRO A 49 -21.76 -1.08 -11.58
CA PRO A 49 -22.84 -1.93 -12.11
C PRO A 49 -23.44 -2.93 -11.11
N SER A 50 -22.67 -3.30 -10.08
CA SER A 50 -23.14 -4.16 -8.99
C SER A 50 -24.36 -3.58 -8.27
N THR A 51 -24.41 -2.25 -8.11
CA THR A 51 -25.51 -1.58 -7.41
C THR A 51 -26.83 -1.73 -8.18
N GLU A 52 -26.79 -1.58 -9.52
CA GLU A 52 -27.94 -1.79 -10.40
C GLU A 52 -28.40 -3.25 -10.37
N LEU A 53 -27.45 -4.19 -10.48
CA LEU A 53 -27.75 -5.62 -10.39
C LEU A 53 -28.45 -5.93 -9.07
N LEU A 54 -27.85 -5.58 -7.92
CA LEU A 54 -28.42 -5.87 -6.60
C LEU A 54 -29.77 -5.20 -6.37
N GLY A 55 -29.95 -3.97 -6.85
CA GLY A 55 -31.24 -3.28 -6.84
C GLY A 55 -32.31 -4.04 -7.63
N SER A 56 -31.95 -4.55 -8.81
CA SER A 56 -32.87 -5.32 -9.67
C SER A 56 -33.29 -6.67 -9.04
N LEU A 57 -32.47 -7.24 -8.15
CA LEU A 57 -32.79 -8.48 -7.44
C LEU A 57 -33.82 -8.29 -6.32
N GLY A 58 -34.22 -7.06 -6.00
CA GLY A 58 -35.21 -6.76 -4.96
C GLY A 58 -34.75 -7.12 -3.55
N ARG A 59 -33.43 -7.18 -3.32
CA ARG A 59 -32.83 -7.50 -2.01
C ARG A 59 -32.38 -6.24 -1.29
N THR A 60 -32.45 -6.27 0.04
CA THR A 60 -31.85 -5.21 0.85
C THR A 60 -30.33 -5.34 0.80
N PHE A 61 -29.64 -4.25 0.44
CA PHE A 61 -28.19 -4.20 0.42
C PHE A 61 -27.66 -2.89 0.99
N TRP A 62 -26.41 -2.92 1.45
CA TRP A 62 -25.57 -1.77 1.77
C TRP A 62 -24.41 -1.70 0.80
N VAL A 63 -23.98 -0.48 0.49
CA VAL A 63 -22.73 -0.25 -0.23
C VAL A 63 -21.54 -0.18 0.73
N CYS A 64 -20.40 -0.70 0.31
CA CYS A 64 -19.23 -0.87 1.16
C CYS A 64 -17.98 -0.27 0.53
N PRO A 65 -17.84 1.07 0.50
CA PRO A 65 -16.64 1.73 0.00
C PRO A 65 -15.46 1.57 0.95
N GLY A 66 -14.27 1.98 0.52
CA GLY A 66 -13.01 1.78 1.24
C GLY A 66 -12.28 3.06 1.65
N THR A 67 -11.64 3.04 2.83
CA THR A 67 -10.72 4.09 3.28
C THR A 67 -9.47 4.22 2.40
N SER A 68 -9.12 3.16 1.66
CA SER A 68 -7.91 3.06 0.85
C SER A 68 -6.62 3.33 1.65
N SER A 69 -6.62 2.99 2.93
CA SER A 69 -5.51 3.12 3.88
C SER A 69 -4.52 1.93 3.82
N TRP A 70 -4.99 0.76 3.38
CA TRP A 70 -4.23 -0.49 3.29
C TRP A 70 -3.40 -0.59 2.00
N ASN A 71 -2.41 -1.50 1.99
CA ASN A 71 -1.47 -1.73 0.88
C ASN A 71 -0.73 -0.47 0.41
N THR A 72 -0.57 0.52 1.28
CA THR A 72 0.14 1.79 1.05
C THR A 72 0.75 2.28 2.35
N LEU A 73 1.75 3.18 2.32
CA LEU A 73 2.25 3.82 3.55
C LEU A 73 1.35 4.96 4.02
N PHE A 74 0.65 5.62 3.10
CA PHE A 74 -0.30 6.68 3.40
C PHE A 74 -1.56 6.50 2.54
N PRO A 75 -2.77 6.83 3.03
CA PRO A 75 -4.00 6.52 2.30
C PRO A 75 -4.02 7.14 0.90
N ARG A 76 -4.60 6.40 -0.05
CA ARG A 76 -4.86 6.87 -1.41
C ARG A 76 -6.08 7.82 -1.39
N ILE A 77 -5.91 9.01 -0.82
CA ILE A 77 -7.00 9.94 -0.46
C ILE A 77 -7.93 10.23 -1.65
N GLY A 78 -7.37 10.51 -2.84
CA GLY A 78 -8.16 10.77 -4.03
C GLY A 78 -9.06 9.59 -4.41
N ASN A 79 -8.52 8.37 -4.34
CA ASN A 79 -9.28 7.14 -4.58
C ASN A 79 -10.38 6.96 -3.54
N ALA A 80 -10.06 7.08 -2.24
CA ALA A 80 -11.04 6.93 -1.17
C ALA A 80 -12.22 7.90 -1.32
N LEU A 81 -11.95 9.19 -1.55
CA LEU A 81 -13.01 10.20 -1.70
C LEU A 81 -13.91 9.94 -2.91
N ALA A 82 -13.32 9.61 -4.07
CA ALA A 82 -14.08 9.33 -5.27
C ALA A 82 -14.85 8.00 -5.18
N ASN A 83 -14.27 6.98 -4.54
CA ASN A 83 -14.90 5.70 -4.27
C ASN A 83 -16.11 5.85 -3.33
N ILE A 84 -15.93 6.50 -2.17
CA ILE A 84 -17.01 6.75 -1.21
C ILE A 84 -18.17 7.51 -1.86
N ARG A 85 -17.89 8.64 -2.52
CA ARG A 85 -18.95 9.45 -3.15
C ARG A 85 -19.64 8.69 -4.28
N GLY A 86 -18.86 8.09 -5.19
CA GLY A 86 -19.38 7.42 -6.38
C GLY A 86 -20.23 6.20 -6.03
N LEU A 87 -19.75 5.34 -5.11
CA LEU A 87 -20.46 4.13 -4.75
C LEU A 87 -21.74 4.45 -3.96
N VAL A 88 -21.73 5.45 -3.06
CA VAL A 88 -22.95 5.90 -2.37
C VAL A 88 -23.96 6.51 -3.33
N ARG A 89 -23.51 7.33 -4.29
CA ARG A 89 -24.38 7.89 -5.34
C ARG A 89 -25.11 6.78 -6.11
N ASP A 90 -24.37 5.81 -6.62
CA ASP A 90 -24.95 4.72 -7.42
C ASP A 90 -25.80 3.78 -6.55
N GLY A 91 -25.36 3.51 -5.31
CA GLY A 91 -26.12 2.75 -4.33
C GLY A 91 -27.49 3.38 -4.06
N LEU A 92 -27.55 4.69 -3.77
CA LEU A 92 -28.81 5.41 -3.54
C LEU A 92 -29.74 5.35 -4.76
N ALA A 93 -29.18 5.51 -5.97
CA ALA A 93 -29.95 5.43 -7.21
C ALA A 93 -30.63 4.06 -7.43
N HIS A 94 -30.05 2.99 -6.88
CA HIS A 94 -30.54 1.62 -7.02
C HIS A 94 -31.12 1.03 -5.72
N GLY A 95 -31.42 1.86 -4.72
CA GLY A 95 -32.15 1.44 -3.52
C GLY A 95 -31.30 0.85 -2.38
N ALA A 96 -30.00 1.13 -2.35
CA ALA A 96 -29.16 0.81 -1.20
C ALA A 96 -29.74 1.45 0.07
N SER A 97 -29.81 0.66 1.14
CA SER A 97 -30.45 1.07 2.40
C SER A 97 -29.47 1.58 3.45
N GLY A 98 -28.17 1.59 3.13
CA GLY A 98 -27.12 2.00 4.05
C GLY A 98 -25.72 1.85 3.47
N MET A 99 -24.73 2.23 4.28
CA MET A 99 -23.32 2.17 3.95
C MET A 99 -22.52 1.54 5.10
N LEU A 100 -21.58 0.67 4.76
CA LEU A 100 -20.54 0.17 5.67
C LEU A 100 -19.18 0.61 5.13
N LEU A 101 -18.58 1.64 5.72
CA LEU A 101 -17.23 2.05 5.32
C LEU A 101 -16.21 1.01 5.78
N THR A 102 -15.46 0.46 4.84
CA THR A 102 -14.48 -0.60 5.08
C THR A 102 -13.08 -0.03 5.28
N ASP A 103 -12.36 -0.62 6.24
CA ASP A 103 -10.98 -0.30 6.55
C ASP A 103 -10.23 -1.60 6.79
N TRP A 104 -9.46 -2.03 5.79
CA TRP A 104 -8.75 -3.30 5.81
C TRP A 104 -7.34 -3.16 6.39
N GLY A 105 -6.74 -4.32 6.69
CA GLY A 105 -5.45 -4.44 7.35
C GLY A 105 -4.54 -5.45 6.66
N ASP A 106 -4.54 -5.45 5.33
CA ASP A 106 -3.82 -6.42 4.50
C ASP A 106 -2.34 -6.51 4.88
N TYR A 107 -1.80 -7.73 4.79
CA TYR A 107 -0.40 -8.04 5.11
C TYR A 107 0.05 -7.62 6.52
N GLY A 108 -0.83 -7.73 7.51
CA GLY A 108 -0.50 -7.50 8.93
C GLY A 108 -0.70 -6.07 9.41
N HIS A 109 -1.43 -5.24 8.65
CA HIS A 109 -1.91 -3.91 9.05
C HIS A 109 -0.82 -2.99 9.63
N TYR A 110 0.26 -2.78 8.88
CA TYR A 110 1.40 -1.95 9.30
C TYR A 110 1.10 -0.44 9.34
N GLN A 111 -0.12 -0.01 9.00
CA GLN A 111 -0.59 1.37 9.06
C GLN A 111 -1.29 1.66 10.41
N PRO A 112 -1.06 2.83 11.03
CA PRO A 112 -1.85 3.24 12.19
C PRO A 112 -3.27 3.67 11.77
N LEU A 113 -4.25 3.34 12.61
CA LEU A 113 -5.67 3.68 12.42
C LEU A 113 -5.92 5.19 12.20
N SER A 114 -5.05 6.04 12.77
CA SER A 114 -5.11 7.49 12.61
C SER A 114 -5.16 7.93 11.14
N LEU A 115 -4.53 7.17 10.24
CA LEU A 115 -4.51 7.50 8.81
C LEU A 115 -5.90 7.39 8.16
N SER A 116 -6.74 6.50 8.69
CA SER A 116 -8.11 6.31 8.20
C SER A 116 -9.08 7.39 8.68
N LEU A 117 -8.69 8.26 9.62
CA LEU A 117 -9.56 9.30 10.17
C LEU A 117 -10.09 10.26 9.12
N TYR A 118 -9.27 10.63 8.12
CA TYR A 118 -9.71 11.53 7.06
C TYR A 118 -10.74 10.86 6.13
N PRO A 119 -10.48 9.65 5.57
CA PRO A 119 -11.51 8.88 4.88
C PRO A 119 -12.76 8.58 5.73
N TYR A 120 -12.62 8.36 7.04
CA TYR A 120 -13.77 8.21 7.95
C TYR A 120 -14.61 9.48 8.00
N ALA A 121 -13.99 10.66 8.15
CA ALA A 121 -14.70 11.93 8.12
C ALA A 121 -15.44 12.13 6.78
N ALA A 122 -14.83 11.74 5.67
CA ALA A 122 -15.47 11.76 4.36
C ALA A 122 -16.68 10.82 4.29
N GLY A 123 -16.55 9.58 4.77
CA GLY A 123 -17.66 8.64 4.85
C GLY A 123 -18.81 9.15 5.73
N VAL A 124 -18.51 9.72 6.89
CA VAL A 124 -19.55 10.33 7.76
C VAL A 124 -20.24 11.49 7.05
N ALA A 125 -19.48 12.38 6.41
CA ALA A 125 -20.05 13.51 5.68
C ALA A 125 -20.96 13.06 4.54
N VAL A 126 -20.55 12.04 3.78
CA VAL A 126 -21.33 11.47 2.66
C VAL A 126 -22.56 10.70 3.18
N ALA A 127 -22.44 9.94 4.27
CA ALA A 127 -23.57 9.23 4.87
C ALA A 127 -24.64 10.19 5.39
N TRP A 128 -24.24 11.35 5.92
CA TRP A 128 -25.17 12.33 6.50
C TRP A 128 -25.77 13.27 5.46
N SER A 129 -24.95 13.77 4.54
CA SER A 129 -25.32 14.87 3.64
C SER A 129 -25.49 14.44 2.17
N GLY A 130 -25.18 13.18 1.85
CA GLY A 130 -25.20 12.66 0.49
C GLY A 130 -23.85 12.78 -0.24
N PRO A 131 -23.73 12.17 -1.43
CA PRO A 131 -22.48 12.07 -2.19
C PRO A 131 -21.91 13.42 -2.66
N ASP A 132 -22.75 14.46 -2.73
CA ASP A 132 -22.38 15.80 -3.18
C ASP A 132 -21.86 16.71 -2.05
N ALA A 133 -21.56 16.14 -0.87
CA ALA A 133 -20.99 16.88 0.26
C ALA A 133 -19.74 17.67 -0.16
N ALA A 134 -19.77 18.99 0.07
CA ALA A 134 -18.74 19.92 -0.38
C ALA A 134 -17.38 19.60 0.23
N GLN A 135 -16.36 19.49 -0.63
CA GLN A 135 -14.99 19.14 -0.26
C GLN A 135 -14.38 20.16 0.73
N GLU A 136 -14.58 21.46 0.45
CA GLU A 136 -14.12 22.56 1.29
C GLU A 136 -14.66 22.43 2.73
N ALA A 137 -15.95 22.14 2.88
CA ALA A 137 -16.59 22.00 4.20
C ALA A 137 -16.04 20.78 4.97
N LEU A 138 -15.78 19.66 4.27
CA LEU A 138 -15.14 18.49 4.86
C LEU A 138 -13.71 18.82 5.35
N ASP A 139 -12.92 19.49 4.51
CA ASP A 139 -11.53 19.85 4.84
C ASP A 139 -11.47 20.78 6.05
N GLN A 140 -12.29 21.83 6.05
CA GLN A 140 -12.38 22.77 7.18
C GLN A 140 -12.88 22.09 8.46
N ALA A 141 -13.89 21.21 8.35
CA ALA A 141 -14.38 20.45 9.49
C ALA A 141 -13.31 19.50 10.04
N PHE A 142 -12.55 18.82 9.18
CA PHE A 142 -11.47 17.95 9.61
C PHE A 142 -10.34 18.72 10.30
N ALA A 143 -9.94 19.87 9.74
CA ALA A 143 -8.94 20.76 10.34
C ALA A 143 -9.33 21.17 11.78
N VAL A 144 -10.57 21.64 11.96
CA VAL A 144 -11.03 22.13 13.27
C VAL A 144 -11.31 20.98 14.24
N GLN A 145 -12.08 19.97 13.82
CA GLN A 145 -12.62 18.95 14.71
C GLN A 145 -11.61 17.82 15.02
N LEU A 146 -10.81 17.42 14.03
CA LEU A 146 -9.91 16.27 14.17
C LEU A 146 -8.46 16.70 14.43
N LEU A 147 -7.99 17.77 13.79
CA LEU A 147 -6.62 18.26 13.96
C LEU A 147 -6.49 19.37 15.02
N SER A 148 -7.60 20.01 15.41
CA SER A 148 -7.61 21.15 16.33
C SER A 148 -6.75 22.33 15.85
N VAL A 149 -6.79 22.60 14.54
CA VAL A 149 -6.10 23.73 13.90
C VAL A 149 -7.11 24.66 13.21
N ALA A 150 -6.63 25.79 12.68
CA ALA A 150 -7.47 26.71 11.92
C ALA A 150 -8.05 26.03 10.66
N PRO A 151 -9.24 26.42 10.20
CA PRO A 151 -9.89 25.80 9.04
C PRO A 151 -9.08 25.91 7.74
N ASP A 152 -8.22 26.91 7.60
CA ASP A 152 -7.31 27.14 6.48
C ASP A 152 -5.86 26.66 6.73
N ASP A 153 -5.63 25.91 7.82
CA ASP A 153 -4.31 25.39 8.16
C ASP A 153 -3.77 24.44 7.07
N PRO A 154 -2.49 24.54 6.69
CA PRO A 154 -1.90 23.72 5.63
C PRO A 154 -1.83 22.21 5.96
N ALA A 155 -2.12 21.77 7.19
CA ALA A 155 -2.09 20.37 7.58
C ALA A 155 -3.03 19.48 6.74
N VAL A 156 -4.22 19.99 6.37
CA VAL A 156 -5.17 19.24 5.51
C VAL A 156 -4.69 19.25 4.06
N ALA A 157 -4.13 20.36 3.59
CA ALA A 157 -3.51 20.41 2.26
C ALA A 157 -2.36 19.39 2.14
N ALA A 158 -1.59 19.18 3.21
CA ALA A 158 -0.54 18.16 3.26
C ALA A 158 -1.08 16.72 3.16
N ILE A 159 -2.27 16.43 3.74
CA ILE A 159 -2.96 15.13 3.57
C ILE A 159 -3.24 14.88 2.09
N HIS A 160 -3.81 15.86 1.39
CA HIS A 160 -4.10 15.76 -0.04
C HIS A 160 -2.84 15.64 -0.89
N ARG A 161 -1.78 16.37 -0.57
CA ARG A 161 -0.50 16.31 -1.31
C ARG A 161 0.17 14.95 -1.15
N LEU A 162 0.31 14.45 0.08
CA LEU A 162 0.90 13.14 0.32
C LEU A 162 0.04 12.01 -0.25
N GLY A 163 -1.29 12.11 -0.13
CA GLY A 163 -2.24 11.17 -0.73
C GLY A 163 -2.16 11.10 -2.25
N ARG A 164 -1.87 12.22 -2.94
CA ARG A 164 -1.57 12.21 -4.38
C ARG A 164 -0.20 11.64 -4.70
N ALA A 165 0.81 11.91 -3.87
CA ALA A 165 2.17 11.47 -4.11
C ALA A 165 2.33 9.94 -4.02
N VAL A 166 1.64 9.29 -3.08
CA VAL A 166 1.63 7.81 -2.99
C VAL A 166 0.91 7.15 -4.17
N THR A 167 0.11 7.89 -4.93
CA THR A 167 -0.56 7.41 -6.16
C THR A 167 0.02 8.01 -7.43
N ALA A 168 1.20 8.63 -7.37
CA ALA A 168 1.84 9.18 -8.57
C ALA A 168 2.14 8.05 -9.60
N PRO A 169 2.34 8.37 -10.89
CA PRO A 169 2.69 7.38 -11.90
C PRO A 169 3.86 6.49 -11.44
N THR A 170 3.79 5.19 -11.72
CA THR A 170 4.71 4.12 -11.26
C THR A 170 4.69 3.80 -9.74
N LEU A 171 4.12 4.68 -8.91
CA LEU A 171 3.87 4.42 -7.49
C LEU A 171 2.46 3.85 -7.24
N GLY A 172 1.44 4.46 -7.83
CA GLY A 172 0.05 4.00 -7.69
C GLY A 172 -0.25 2.75 -8.51
N ALA A 173 -1.02 1.83 -7.94
CA ALA A 173 -1.61 0.69 -8.63
C ALA A 173 -3.02 0.40 -8.08
N PRO A 174 -3.84 -0.41 -8.78
CA PRO A 174 -5.12 -0.85 -8.24
C PRO A 174 -4.94 -1.51 -6.88
N ASN A 175 -5.74 -1.09 -5.89
CA ASN A 175 -5.76 -1.57 -4.52
C ASN A 175 -4.44 -1.44 -3.72
N ARG A 176 -3.44 -0.68 -4.21
CA ARG A 176 -2.13 -0.56 -3.52
C ARG A 176 -1.30 0.66 -3.96
N SER A 177 -0.18 0.86 -3.28
CA SER A 177 0.88 1.80 -3.66
C SER A 177 2.25 1.16 -3.43
N ASN A 178 3.13 1.25 -4.42
CA ASN A 178 4.53 0.85 -4.29
C ASN A 178 5.30 1.66 -3.24
N SER A 179 4.71 2.69 -2.61
CA SER A 179 5.29 3.32 -1.41
C SER A 179 5.55 2.32 -0.29
N ALA A 180 4.65 1.36 -0.06
CA ALA A 180 4.84 0.35 0.98
C ALA A 180 5.86 -0.71 0.59
N LEU A 181 5.86 -1.15 -0.67
CA LEU A 181 6.91 -2.04 -1.14
C LEU A 181 8.28 -1.34 -1.13
N ALA A 182 8.38 -0.05 -1.48
CA ALA A 182 9.64 0.71 -1.42
C ALA A 182 10.27 0.73 -0.02
N LEU A 183 9.47 0.73 1.04
CA LEU A 183 9.95 0.59 2.42
C LEU A 183 10.69 -0.74 2.61
N PHE A 184 10.08 -1.84 2.17
CA PHE A 184 10.57 -3.20 2.36
C PHE A 184 11.39 -3.76 1.19
N ASP A 185 11.59 -3.01 0.10
CA ASP A 185 12.27 -3.53 -1.09
C ASP A 185 13.75 -3.86 -0.80
N GLU A 186 14.33 -4.75 -1.58
CA GLU A 186 15.74 -5.13 -1.42
C GLU A 186 16.66 -3.95 -1.81
N PRO A 187 17.65 -3.56 -0.97
CA PRO A 187 18.44 -2.33 -1.19
C PRO A 187 19.31 -2.29 -2.45
N LEU A 188 19.67 -3.41 -3.06
CA LEU A 188 20.55 -3.49 -4.23
C LEU A 188 19.88 -4.17 -5.44
N ALA A 189 19.02 -5.15 -5.21
CA ALA A 189 18.38 -5.97 -6.24
C ALA A 189 16.84 -5.84 -6.23
N GLY A 190 16.31 -4.87 -5.48
CA GLY A 190 14.87 -4.65 -5.37
C GLY A 190 14.23 -4.31 -6.71
N ARG A 191 13.05 -4.87 -6.97
CA ARG A 191 12.38 -4.72 -8.27
C ARG A 191 12.00 -3.29 -8.58
N LEU A 192 11.74 -2.46 -7.55
CA LEU A 192 11.29 -1.10 -7.76
C LEU A 192 12.40 -0.19 -8.26
N ILE A 193 13.66 -0.61 -8.15
CA ILE A 193 14.83 0.14 -8.63
C ILE A 193 14.65 0.49 -10.10
N ASP A 194 14.29 -0.48 -10.93
CA ASP A 194 14.14 -0.28 -12.36
C ASP A 194 12.69 0.08 -12.78
N MET A 195 11.69 -0.12 -11.91
CA MET A 195 10.28 0.12 -12.23
C MET A 195 9.76 1.52 -11.91
N VAL A 196 10.25 2.15 -10.83
CA VAL A 196 9.68 3.40 -10.32
C VAL A 196 10.40 4.61 -10.89
N ASP A 197 9.65 5.59 -11.39
CA ASP A 197 10.19 6.85 -11.91
C ASP A 197 10.89 7.64 -10.78
N PRO A 198 12.19 7.99 -10.95
CA PRO A 198 12.90 8.87 -10.02
C PRO A 198 12.20 10.21 -9.72
N ALA A 199 11.45 10.77 -10.67
CA ALA A 199 10.70 12.01 -10.46
C ALA A 199 9.49 11.80 -9.52
N ALA A 200 8.82 10.64 -9.62
CA ALA A 200 7.75 10.27 -8.70
C ALA A 200 8.27 10.12 -7.26
N LEU A 201 9.46 9.53 -7.09
CA LEU A 201 10.11 9.43 -5.77
C LEU A 201 10.50 10.79 -5.20
N GLU A 202 10.95 11.72 -6.04
CA GLU A 202 11.25 13.09 -5.60
C GLU A 202 9.99 13.85 -5.17
N GLY A 203 8.87 13.65 -5.89
CA GLY A 203 7.56 14.15 -5.49
C GLY A 203 7.08 13.56 -4.16
N LEU A 204 7.28 12.25 -3.96
CA LEU A 204 6.96 11.56 -2.71
C LEU A 204 7.79 12.09 -1.54
N ARG A 205 9.10 12.26 -1.74
CA ARG A 205 10.03 12.85 -0.76
C ARG A 205 9.61 14.27 -0.38
N THR A 206 9.30 15.11 -1.36
CA THR A 206 8.87 16.50 -1.14
C THR A 206 7.56 16.57 -0.36
N ALA A 207 6.56 15.78 -0.75
CA ALA A 207 5.29 15.72 -0.04
C ALA A 207 5.44 15.24 1.42
N ALA A 208 6.32 14.27 1.67
CA ALA A 208 6.61 13.79 3.03
C ALA A 208 7.29 14.86 3.90
N LEU A 209 8.22 15.65 3.35
CA LEU A 209 8.86 16.75 4.07
C LEU A 209 7.88 17.88 4.40
N GLU A 210 7.01 18.26 3.46
CA GLU A 210 5.93 19.23 3.71
C GLU A 210 4.97 18.74 4.80
N ALA A 211 4.61 17.45 4.75
CA ALA A 211 3.78 16.81 5.75
C ALA A 211 4.44 16.82 7.14
N LEU A 212 5.75 16.52 7.25
CA LEU A 212 6.49 16.64 8.50
C LEU A 212 6.50 18.08 9.05
N ALA A 213 6.76 19.06 8.17
CA ALA A 213 6.82 20.46 8.55
C ALA A 213 5.48 21.01 9.06
N THR A 214 4.37 20.52 8.51
CA THR A 214 3.02 20.94 8.90
C THR A 214 2.51 20.14 10.10
N TRP A 215 2.54 18.81 10.04
CA TRP A 215 1.97 17.94 11.07
C TRP A 215 2.72 17.98 12.40
N SER A 216 4.00 18.33 12.42
CA SER A 216 4.75 18.56 13.67
C SER A 216 4.16 19.68 14.54
N ARG A 217 3.30 20.54 13.99
CA ARG A 217 2.62 21.63 14.70
C ARG A 217 1.18 21.32 15.10
N VAL A 218 0.63 20.17 14.69
CA VAL A 218 -0.73 19.75 15.05
C VAL A 218 -0.83 19.63 16.58
N PRO A 219 -1.75 20.32 17.27
CA PRO A 219 -1.82 20.34 18.73
C PRO A 219 -2.08 18.97 19.36
N ARG A 220 -2.87 18.12 18.67
CA ARG A 220 -3.21 16.78 19.15
C ARG A 220 -2.02 15.81 19.09
N PRO A 221 -1.50 15.35 20.26
CA PRO A 221 -0.29 14.55 20.31
C PRO A 221 -0.43 13.18 19.67
N ASP A 222 -1.57 12.53 19.82
CA ASP A 222 -1.84 11.22 19.24
C ASP A 222 -1.79 11.27 17.70
N VAL A 223 -2.54 12.20 17.11
CA VAL A 223 -2.54 12.42 15.66
C VAL A 223 -1.17 12.89 15.17
N ARG A 224 -0.55 13.86 15.86
CA ARG A 224 0.78 14.38 15.49
C ARG A 224 1.83 13.28 15.47
N HIS A 225 1.88 12.41 16.48
CA HIS A 225 2.89 11.36 16.54
C HIS A 225 2.69 10.36 15.39
N ASP A 226 1.46 9.91 15.15
CA ASP A 226 1.20 8.93 14.09
C ASP A 226 1.44 9.51 12.70
N TYR A 227 0.95 10.72 12.43
CA TYR A 227 1.09 11.38 11.13
C TYR A 227 2.56 11.69 10.82
N THR A 228 3.31 12.20 11.81
CA THR A 228 4.74 12.48 11.59
C THR A 228 5.57 11.20 11.50
N PHE A 229 5.21 10.12 12.21
CA PHE A 229 5.85 8.81 12.03
C PHE A 229 5.65 8.30 10.61
N VAL A 230 4.42 8.33 10.11
CA VAL A 230 4.11 7.86 8.75
C VAL A 230 4.80 8.72 7.70
N ALA A 231 4.86 10.04 7.90
CA ALA A 231 5.62 10.91 7.00
C ALA A 231 7.13 10.59 7.03
N ARG A 232 7.70 10.21 8.19
CA ARG A 232 9.09 9.69 8.28
C ARG A 232 9.26 8.36 7.55
N LEU A 233 8.30 7.43 7.66
CA LEU A 233 8.34 6.16 6.92
C LEU A 233 8.30 6.39 5.41
N VAL A 234 7.41 7.25 4.92
CA VAL A 234 7.31 7.58 3.50
C VAL A 234 8.59 8.27 3.01
N LEU A 235 9.13 9.20 3.80
CA LEU A 235 10.40 9.86 3.49
C LEU A 235 11.54 8.85 3.38
N PHE A 236 11.66 7.95 4.35
CA PHE A 236 12.67 6.89 4.34
C PHE A 236 12.51 5.97 3.13
N ALA A 237 11.30 5.52 2.80
CA ALA A 237 11.05 4.67 1.64
C ALA A 237 11.46 5.35 0.32
N ALA A 238 11.13 6.64 0.16
CA ALA A 238 11.49 7.42 -1.03
C ALA A 238 13.02 7.60 -1.15
N GLU A 239 13.68 7.99 -0.05
CA GLU A 239 15.13 8.20 -0.01
C GLU A 239 15.91 6.90 -0.20
N LYS A 240 15.44 5.82 0.44
CA LYS A 240 15.97 4.46 0.30
C LYS A 240 15.99 4.05 -1.16
N LEU A 241 14.81 4.02 -1.81
CA LEU A 241 14.71 3.55 -3.18
C LEU A 241 15.48 4.47 -4.14
N ARG A 242 15.47 5.79 -3.92
CA ARG A 242 16.24 6.72 -4.73
C ARG A 242 17.75 6.49 -4.61
N ALA A 243 18.25 6.16 -3.42
CA ALA A 243 19.64 5.81 -3.23
C ALA A 243 20.00 4.51 -3.95
N SER A 244 19.17 3.46 -3.83
CA SER A 244 19.34 2.20 -4.55
C SER A 244 19.43 2.42 -6.06
N GLN A 245 18.55 3.26 -6.63
CA GLN A 245 18.61 3.65 -8.04
C GLN A 245 19.91 4.35 -8.43
N ARG A 246 20.41 5.26 -7.58
CA ARG A 246 21.67 5.97 -7.84
C ARG A 246 22.85 5.01 -7.80
N ILE A 247 22.93 4.15 -6.78
CA ILE A 247 23.98 3.12 -6.64
C ILE A 247 23.99 2.20 -7.87
N ARG A 248 22.83 1.66 -8.26
CA ARG A 248 22.75 0.73 -9.40
C ARG A 248 23.08 1.40 -10.72
N ARG A 249 22.66 2.64 -10.93
CA ARG A 249 23.04 3.41 -12.12
C ARG A 249 24.54 3.70 -12.14
N GLU A 250 25.12 4.17 -11.04
CA GLU A 250 26.57 4.45 -10.95
C GLU A 250 27.39 3.18 -11.23
N PHE A 251 26.99 2.02 -10.70
CA PHE A 251 27.69 0.76 -10.96
C PHE A 251 27.67 0.38 -12.45
N ARG A 252 26.50 0.47 -13.11
CA ARG A 252 26.36 0.21 -14.56
C ARG A 252 27.20 1.18 -15.39
N GLU A 253 27.23 2.47 -15.02
CA GLU A 253 28.06 3.50 -15.69
C GLU A 253 29.56 3.21 -15.56
N LEU A 254 30.02 2.80 -14.37
CA LEU A 254 31.43 2.41 -14.14
C LEU A 254 31.81 1.17 -14.95
N ALA A 255 30.90 0.19 -15.08
CA ALA A 255 31.13 -1.01 -15.89
C ALA A 255 31.23 -0.73 -17.39
N ALA A 256 30.44 0.22 -17.89
CA ALA A 256 30.42 0.60 -19.30
C ALA A 256 31.64 1.43 -19.73
N SER A 257 32.28 2.12 -18.78
CA SER A 257 33.38 3.06 -19.05
C SER A 257 34.73 2.33 -19.16
N ARG A 258 35.31 2.31 -20.37
CA ARG A 258 36.62 1.70 -20.64
C ARG A 258 37.73 2.46 -19.91
N GLY A 259 38.50 1.74 -19.08
CA GLY A 259 39.66 2.31 -18.39
C GLY A 259 39.30 3.19 -17.20
N THR A 260 38.16 2.95 -16.55
CA THR A 260 37.78 3.64 -15.30
C THR A 260 38.88 3.46 -14.26
N ASP A 261 39.31 4.58 -13.66
CA ASP A 261 40.31 4.57 -12.61
C ASP A 261 39.80 3.77 -11.41
N ARG A 262 40.63 2.84 -10.93
CA ARG A 262 40.39 2.06 -9.72
C ARG A 262 40.00 2.95 -8.53
N ALA A 263 40.60 4.14 -8.41
CA ALA A 263 40.27 5.09 -7.35
C ALA A 263 38.80 5.54 -7.41
N VAL A 264 38.25 5.75 -8.61
CA VAL A 264 36.85 6.16 -8.81
C VAL A 264 35.89 5.04 -8.42
N VAL A 265 36.22 3.78 -8.77
CA VAL A 265 35.42 2.62 -8.37
C VAL A 265 35.40 2.45 -6.85
N LEU A 266 36.57 2.57 -6.20
CA LEU A 266 36.67 2.51 -4.73
C LEU A 266 35.85 3.61 -4.05
N GLU A 267 35.90 4.85 -4.57
CA GLU A 267 35.12 5.96 -4.02
C GLU A 267 33.60 5.73 -4.18
N SER A 268 33.15 5.19 -5.30
CA SER A 268 31.73 4.83 -5.51
C SER A 268 31.27 3.73 -4.54
N LEU A 269 32.09 2.70 -4.32
CA LEU A 269 31.83 1.66 -3.33
C LEU A 269 31.79 2.21 -1.90
N ASP A 270 32.73 3.09 -1.54
CA ASP A 270 32.75 3.77 -0.23
C ASP A 270 31.48 4.59 0.00
N ARG A 271 31.02 5.34 -1.01
CA ARG A 271 29.75 6.07 -0.93
C ARG A 271 28.55 5.13 -0.78
N ALA A 272 28.50 4.04 -1.54
CA ALA A 272 27.41 3.06 -1.45
C ALA A 272 27.35 2.41 -0.05
N ILE A 273 28.50 2.01 0.52
CA ILE A 273 28.61 1.46 1.87
C ILE A 273 28.12 2.48 2.91
N ALA A 274 28.57 3.72 2.81
CA ALA A 274 28.17 4.77 3.75
C ALA A 274 26.66 5.03 3.71
N VAL A 275 26.07 5.15 2.51
CA VAL A 275 24.64 5.42 2.33
C VAL A 275 23.78 4.26 2.85
N LEU A 276 24.10 3.01 2.50
CA LEU A 276 23.34 1.85 3.01
C LEU A 276 23.53 1.66 4.52
N GLY A 277 24.71 1.98 5.05
CA GLY A 277 24.98 1.96 6.49
C GLY A 277 24.13 2.96 7.26
N GLU A 278 24.00 4.19 6.76
CA GLU A 278 23.14 5.22 7.34
C GLU A 278 21.66 4.81 7.29
N GLN A 279 21.20 4.26 6.15
CA GLN A 279 19.82 3.79 6.00
C GLN A 279 19.50 2.66 6.97
N ARG A 280 20.40 1.69 7.14
CA ARG A 280 20.24 0.62 8.11
C ARG A 280 20.16 1.15 9.55
N ALA A 281 20.99 2.13 9.90
CA ALA A 281 20.92 2.76 11.22
C ALA A 281 19.59 3.50 11.46
N ARG A 282 19.08 4.21 10.44
CA ARG A 282 17.75 4.86 10.48
C ARG A 282 16.62 3.85 10.60
N LEU A 283 16.73 2.69 9.95
CA LEU A 283 15.74 1.61 10.02
C LEU A 283 15.50 1.16 11.47
N ALA A 284 16.57 0.95 12.25
CA ALA A 284 16.45 0.55 13.65
C ALA A 284 15.63 1.53 14.50
N ALA A 285 15.78 2.84 14.26
CA ALA A 285 14.97 3.87 14.93
C ALA A 285 13.50 3.82 14.49
N LEU A 286 13.24 3.59 13.21
CA LEU A 286 11.88 3.44 12.67
C LEU A 286 11.16 2.21 13.24
N VAL A 287 11.88 1.10 13.45
CA VAL A 287 11.31 -0.11 14.08
C VAL A 287 10.86 0.17 15.52
N HIS A 288 11.70 0.86 16.30
CA HIS A 288 11.33 1.23 17.67
C HIS A 288 10.10 2.16 17.69
N GLU A 289 10.06 3.13 16.78
CA GLU A 289 8.91 4.03 16.67
C GLU A 289 7.65 3.30 16.20
N PHE A 290 7.77 2.35 15.26
CA PHE A 290 6.68 1.49 14.80
C PHE A 290 6.05 0.73 15.96
N GLU A 291 6.84 0.08 16.82
CA GLU A 291 6.31 -0.63 17.99
C GLU A 291 5.55 0.29 18.93
N ALA A 292 6.09 1.48 19.19
CA ALA A 292 5.44 2.48 20.03
C ALA A 292 4.13 2.98 19.42
N VAL A 293 4.05 3.13 18.09
CA VAL A 293 2.84 3.50 17.36
C VAL A 293 1.81 2.37 17.43
N TRP A 294 2.21 1.14 17.12
CA TRP A 294 1.34 -0.04 17.18
C TRP A 294 0.68 -0.17 18.55
N LEU A 295 1.46 -0.10 19.64
CA LEU A 295 0.96 -0.30 20.99
C LEU A 295 0.02 0.83 21.48
N ARG A 296 -0.07 1.96 20.77
CA ARG A 296 -1.11 2.98 21.01
C ARG A 296 -2.46 2.59 20.42
N HIS A 297 -2.48 1.81 19.35
CA HIS A 297 -3.69 1.49 18.57
C HIS A 297 -4.17 0.05 18.73
N ALA A 298 -3.26 -0.87 19.00
CA ALA A 298 -3.51 -2.31 18.94
C ALA A 298 -2.82 -3.06 20.08
N ARG A 299 -3.35 -4.26 20.36
CA ARG A 299 -2.71 -5.21 21.27
C ARG A 299 -1.43 -5.74 20.63
N ARG A 300 -0.48 -6.23 21.44
CA ARG A 300 0.77 -6.83 20.95
C ARG A 300 0.57 -8.06 20.04
N SER A 301 -0.61 -8.68 20.04
CA SER A 301 -0.92 -9.78 19.12
C SER A 301 -0.66 -9.36 17.67
N GLU A 302 -0.10 -10.25 16.87
CA GLU A 302 0.16 -10.09 15.43
C GLU A 302 1.17 -8.99 15.01
N ILE A 303 1.68 -8.16 15.93
CA ILE A 303 2.74 -7.18 15.61
C ILE A 303 3.99 -7.85 15.00
N GLY A 304 4.25 -9.11 15.39
CA GLY A 304 5.35 -9.92 14.90
C GLY A 304 5.40 -10.02 13.38
N GLN A 305 4.25 -10.08 12.70
CA GLN A 305 4.23 -10.17 11.23
C GLN A 305 4.92 -8.97 10.56
N THR A 306 4.78 -7.76 11.11
CA THR A 306 5.45 -6.57 10.58
C THR A 306 6.88 -6.45 11.09
N LEU A 307 7.14 -6.80 12.36
CA LEU A 307 8.50 -6.80 12.91
C LEU A 307 9.42 -7.80 12.19
N ASP A 308 8.91 -8.96 11.80
CA ASP A 308 9.65 -9.96 11.04
C ASP A 308 10.03 -9.42 9.65
N ARG A 309 9.18 -8.61 9.02
CA ARG A 309 9.51 -7.93 7.75
C ARG A 309 10.60 -6.88 7.93
N PHE A 310 10.56 -6.11 9.02
CA PHE A 310 11.65 -5.19 9.37
C PHE A 310 12.97 -5.93 9.64
N ALA A 311 12.92 -7.05 10.36
CA ALA A 311 14.08 -7.89 10.63
C ALA A 311 14.64 -8.50 9.33
N ALA A 312 13.78 -8.97 8.43
CA ALA A 312 14.19 -9.47 7.12
C ALA A 312 14.85 -8.38 6.26
N LEU A 313 14.31 -7.16 6.27
CA LEU A 313 14.94 -6.01 5.60
C LEU A 313 16.30 -5.65 6.22
N ASP A 314 16.43 -5.67 7.55
CA ASP A 314 17.73 -5.44 8.20
C ASP A 314 18.77 -6.50 7.80
N ALA A 315 18.37 -7.76 7.71
CA ALA A 315 19.22 -8.83 7.21
C ALA A 315 19.64 -8.59 5.74
N ARG A 316 18.75 -8.04 4.90
CA ARG A 316 19.10 -7.63 3.53
C ARG A 316 20.11 -6.49 3.49
N TYR A 317 19.97 -5.48 4.35
CA TYR A 317 20.99 -4.44 4.49
C TYR A 317 22.34 -5.04 4.95
N ALA A 318 22.33 -5.99 5.88
CA ALA A 318 23.54 -6.67 6.33
C ALA A 318 24.25 -7.40 5.17
N ALA A 319 23.49 -8.15 4.37
CA ALA A 319 24.01 -8.86 3.20
C ALA A 319 24.56 -7.89 2.13
N ALA A 320 23.83 -6.81 1.83
CA ALA A 320 24.26 -5.77 0.90
C ALA A 320 25.59 -5.13 1.33
N LEU A 321 25.71 -4.76 2.60
CA LEU A 321 26.92 -4.14 3.15
C LEU A 321 28.11 -5.09 3.17
N ALA A 322 27.89 -6.37 3.51
CA ALA A 322 28.93 -7.39 3.47
C ALA A 322 29.44 -7.57 2.03
N TRP A 323 28.54 -7.70 1.07
CA TRP A 323 28.89 -7.85 -0.35
C TRP A 323 29.63 -6.61 -0.89
N LEU A 324 29.15 -5.40 -0.61
CA LEU A 324 29.85 -4.16 -1.03
C LEU A 324 31.26 -4.06 -0.44
N THR A 325 31.43 -4.48 0.81
CA THR A 325 32.73 -4.50 1.48
C THR A 325 33.68 -5.50 0.80
N GLU A 326 33.17 -6.68 0.41
CA GLU A 326 33.92 -7.66 -0.36
C GLU A 326 34.32 -7.10 -1.73
N GLN A 327 33.38 -6.50 -2.48
CA GLN A 327 33.68 -5.87 -3.77
C GLN A 327 34.75 -4.79 -3.65
N ARG A 328 34.69 -3.97 -2.60
CA ARG A 328 35.71 -2.97 -2.31
C ARG A 328 37.08 -3.60 -2.07
N GLN A 329 37.16 -4.69 -1.31
CA GLN A 329 38.41 -5.43 -1.08
C GLN A 329 38.97 -6.02 -2.37
N ARG A 330 38.11 -6.62 -3.21
CA ARG A 330 38.48 -7.16 -4.54
C ARG A 330 39.10 -6.09 -5.42
N VAL A 331 38.44 -4.95 -5.58
CA VAL A 331 38.94 -3.83 -6.38
C VAL A 331 40.27 -3.29 -5.81
N SER A 332 40.39 -3.21 -4.49
CA SER A 332 41.65 -2.81 -3.84
C SER A 332 42.81 -3.76 -4.17
N SER A 333 42.54 -5.06 -4.26
CA SER A 333 43.50 -6.12 -4.62
C SER A 333 43.78 -6.21 -6.13
N GLY A 334 43.11 -5.38 -6.96
CA GLY A 334 43.30 -5.37 -8.41
C GLY A 334 42.39 -6.31 -9.18
N GLU A 335 41.41 -6.94 -8.52
CA GLU A 335 40.37 -7.73 -9.18
C GLU A 335 39.27 -6.83 -9.77
N PRO A 336 38.56 -7.29 -10.80
CA PRO A 336 37.44 -6.54 -11.38
C PRO A 336 36.26 -6.42 -10.40
N PHE A 337 35.55 -5.31 -10.51
CA PHE A 337 34.30 -5.03 -9.80
C PHE A 337 33.11 -5.74 -10.45
N ASP A 338 32.29 -6.44 -9.67
CA ASP A 338 31.03 -7.04 -10.12
C ASP A 338 29.88 -6.02 -10.09
N ALA A 339 29.83 -5.16 -11.11
CA ALA A 339 28.80 -4.13 -11.22
C ALA A 339 27.39 -4.65 -11.49
N GLU A 340 27.28 -5.86 -12.05
CA GLU A 340 26.00 -6.48 -12.42
C GLU A 340 25.42 -7.37 -11.31
N LEU A 341 26.11 -7.47 -10.15
CA LEU A 341 25.65 -8.20 -8.97
C LEU A 341 25.54 -9.71 -9.22
N HIS A 342 26.33 -10.27 -10.14
CA HIS A 342 26.33 -11.72 -10.42
C HIS A 342 26.70 -12.57 -9.20
N SER A 343 27.51 -12.03 -8.30
CA SER A 343 27.94 -12.64 -7.03
C SER A 343 27.06 -12.25 -5.84
N TYR A 344 26.02 -11.44 -6.05
CA TYR A 344 25.14 -10.99 -4.98
C TYR A 344 23.91 -11.89 -4.84
N GLU A 345 23.75 -12.53 -3.68
CA GLU A 345 22.60 -13.38 -3.40
C GLU A 345 21.49 -12.60 -2.68
N ALA A 346 20.44 -12.25 -3.41
CA ALA A 346 19.20 -11.71 -2.85
C ALA A 346 18.36 -12.81 -2.14
N GLY A 347 18.54 -14.07 -2.54
CA GLY A 347 17.79 -15.23 -2.02
C GLY A 347 16.30 -15.17 -2.38
N ASP A 348 15.48 -15.88 -1.61
CA ASP A 348 14.02 -15.89 -1.71
C ASP A 348 13.36 -14.72 -0.95
N TYR A 349 14.03 -13.58 -0.83
CA TYR A 349 13.48 -12.41 -0.15
C TYR A 349 12.26 -11.87 -0.92
N ARG A 350 11.11 -11.80 -0.25
CA ARG A 350 9.85 -11.31 -0.81
C ARG A 350 9.18 -10.43 0.22
N ALA A 351 8.72 -9.26 -0.19
CA ALA A 351 8.05 -8.33 0.70
C ALA A 351 6.56 -8.16 0.35
N LEU A 352 5.71 -8.18 1.38
CA LEU A 352 4.27 -7.87 1.27
C LEU A 352 3.59 -8.74 0.19
N TRP A 353 2.99 -8.12 -0.82
CA TRP A 353 2.28 -8.82 -1.90
C TRP A 353 3.18 -9.65 -2.82
N GLU A 354 4.51 -9.53 -2.72
CA GLU A 354 5.42 -10.47 -3.40
C GLU A 354 5.35 -11.87 -2.78
N GLU A 355 5.01 -11.98 -1.49
CA GLU A 355 4.75 -13.25 -0.80
C GLU A 355 3.52 -13.94 -1.43
N GLY A 356 2.39 -13.24 -1.53
CA GLY A 356 1.19 -13.80 -2.16
C GLY A 356 1.37 -14.12 -3.64
N LEU A 357 2.17 -13.32 -4.36
CA LEU A 357 2.50 -13.61 -5.75
C LEU A 357 3.33 -14.88 -5.91
N ALA A 358 4.26 -15.13 -4.98
CA ALA A 358 5.01 -16.37 -4.92
C ALA A 358 4.10 -17.59 -4.79
N GLU A 359 3.13 -17.49 -3.89
CA GLU A 359 2.20 -18.58 -3.59
C GLU A 359 1.31 -18.88 -4.80
N LEU A 360 0.87 -17.84 -5.51
CA LEU A 360 0.13 -17.99 -6.76
C LEU A 360 0.97 -18.67 -7.85
N LEU A 361 2.23 -18.27 -8.03
CA LEU A 361 3.12 -18.90 -9.00
C LEU A 361 3.42 -20.36 -8.62
N ARG A 362 3.61 -20.64 -7.34
CA ARG A 362 3.75 -22.01 -6.85
C ARG A 362 2.47 -22.83 -7.09
N LEU A 363 1.29 -22.22 -6.94
CA LEU A 363 0.04 -22.87 -7.27
C LEU A 363 -0.02 -23.19 -8.77
N VAL A 364 0.38 -22.27 -9.65
CA VAL A 364 0.52 -22.52 -11.11
C VAL A 364 1.42 -23.73 -11.38
N GLU A 365 2.57 -23.83 -10.71
CA GLU A 365 3.49 -24.95 -10.87
C GLU A 365 2.86 -26.30 -10.41
N LEU A 366 2.02 -26.27 -9.38
CA LEU A 366 1.41 -27.46 -8.80
C LEU A 366 0.19 -27.96 -9.59
N VAL A 367 -0.67 -27.06 -10.07
CA VAL A 367 -1.95 -27.44 -10.71
C VAL A 367 -2.02 -27.12 -12.20
N GLY A 368 -1.11 -26.31 -12.74
CA GLY A 368 -1.14 -25.81 -14.11
C GLY A 368 -1.95 -24.51 -14.24
N PHE A 369 -1.52 -23.60 -15.13
CA PHE A 369 -2.15 -22.30 -15.33
C PHE A 369 -3.63 -22.42 -15.75
N ASP A 370 -3.93 -23.37 -16.65
CA ASP A 370 -5.28 -23.57 -17.20
C ASP A 370 -6.29 -24.10 -16.18
N GLU A 371 -5.83 -24.67 -15.07
CA GLU A 371 -6.69 -25.15 -13.98
C GLU A 371 -7.06 -24.05 -12.99
N LEU A 372 -6.49 -22.85 -13.11
CA LEU A 372 -6.82 -21.73 -12.25
C LEU A 372 -8.16 -21.07 -12.62
N PRO A 373 -8.86 -20.48 -11.63
CA PRO A 373 -10.03 -19.63 -11.88
C PRO A 373 -9.72 -18.51 -12.91
N ALA A 374 -10.71 -18.15 -13.73
CA ALA A 374 -10.52 -17.23 -14.86
C ALA A 374 -10.05 -15.82 -14.44
N ASP A 375 -10.51 -15.36 -13.28
CA ASP A 375 -10.09 -14.11 -12.64
C ASP A 375 -8.62 -14.15 -12.21
N VAL A 376 -8.17 -15.27 -11.61
CA VAL A 376 -6.78 -15.48 -11.22
C VAL A 376 -5.87 -15.55 -12.46
N ARG A 377 -6.30 -16.26 -13.50
CA ARG A 377 -5.60 -16.27 -14.79
C ARG A 377 -5.51 -14.87 -15.39
N GLY A 378 -6.63 -14.15 -15.40
CA GLY A 378 -6.71 -12.76 -15.88
C GLY A 378 -5.73 -11.84 -15.15
N PHE A 379 -5.66 -11.94 -13.82
CA PHE A 379 -4.70 -11.21 -13.00
C PHE A 379 -3.25 -11.55 -13.36
N LEU A 380 -2.90 -12.84 -13.45
CA LEU A 380 -1.53 -13.28 -13.76
C LEU A 380 -1.09 -12.85 -15.17
N THR A 381 -1.98 -12.89 -16.15
CA THR A 381 -1.73 -12.41 -17.51
C THR A 381 -1.53 -10.90 -17.53
N GLN A 382 -2.41 -10.13 -16.87
CA GLN A 382 -2.27 -8.67 -16.78
C GLN A 382 -0.98 -8.25 -16.06
N ALA A 383 -0.53 -9.03 -15.08
CA ALA A 383 0.72 -8.82 -14.38
C ALA A 383 1.97 -9.22 -15.19
N GLY A 384 1.79 -9.88 -16.36
CA GLY A 384 2.89 -10.38 -17.19
C GLY A 384 3.64 -11.57 -16.56
N LEU A 385 2.97 -12.31 -15.66
CA LEU A 385 3.58 -13.35 -14.84
C LEU A 385 3.24 -14.77 -15.29
N ALA A 386 2.30 -14.88 -16.24
CA ALA A 386 2.09 -16.08 -17.03
C ALA A 386 1.99 -15.64 -18.49
N ALA A 387 2.82 -16.23 -19.35
CA ALA A 387 2.53 -16.18 -20.77
C ALA A 387 1.24 -16.98 -20.95
N GLY A 388 0.15 -16.30 -21.34
CA GLY A 388 -0.97 -17.01 -21.93
C GLY A 388 -0.42 -17.93 -23.00
N SER A 389 -0.85 -19.18 -23.02
CA SER A 389 -0.63 -20.07 -24.14
C SER A 389 -1.36 -19.53 -25.37
N ASP A 390 -0.85 -18.45 -25.96
CA ASP A 390 -1.14 -18.08 -27.34
C ASP A 390 -0.36 -19.07 -28.21
N GLY A 391 -0.97 -20.24 -28.38
CA GLY A 391 -0.45 -21.35 -29.16
C GLY A 391 -1.58 -22.32 -29.53
N GLY A 392 -2.34 -21.95 -30.57
CA GLY A 392 -3.39 -22.78 -31.19
C GLY A 392 -4.12 -22.04 -32.29
#